data_AF-A0AA88X3E0-F1
#
_entry.id   AF-A0AA88X3E0-F1
#
_cell.length_a   1.000
_cell.length_b   1.000
_cell.length_c   1.000
_cell.angle_alpha   90.00
_cell.angle_beta   90.00
_cell.angle_gamma   90.00
#
_symmetry.space_group_name_H-M   'P 1'
#
loop_
_entity.id
_entity.type
_entity.pdbx_description
1 polymer ?
#
loop_
_entity_poly.entity_id
_entity_poly.type
_entity_poly.pdbx_seq_one_letter_code
_entity_poly.pdbx_strand_id
1 'polypeptide(L)'
;MCRIILKKYPNQGNKVLNGRNPSEIASIDKWVKIEEVTFDPFTTHLIDLQRLLPMRKADGFQRSISIGRKEEKEMLTQAEEELGRLLDNYEKQLKKSPYLAGDVFTLADLYHLPNTQYLMSVPSQAKLFTSRENVRKWWDAISSRASWKKVLEMQQKFLRNE
;
A
#
# COMPACT_ATOMS: atom_id res chain seq x y z
N MET A 1 14.72 1.67 -7.43
CA MET A 1 14.56 2.47 -8.67
C MET A 1 14.23 3.95 -8.42
N CYS A 2 13.22 4.31 -7.61
CA CYS A 2 12.80 5.72 -7.44
C CYS A 2 13.90 6.69 -6.99
N ARG A 3 14.77 6.31 -6.05
CA ARG A 3 15.92 7.15 -5.64
C ARG A 3 16.90 7.45 -6.76
N ILE A 4 17.08 6.51 -7.70
CA ILE A 4 17.96 6.72 -8.87
C ILE A 4 17.34 7.78 -9.78
N ILE A 5 16.01 7.75 -9.97
CA ILE A 5 15.29 8.76 -10.76
C ILE A 5 15.44 10.15 -10.12
N LEU A 6 15.26 10.26 -8.80
CA LEU A 6 15.42 11.54 -8.09
C LEU A 6 16.84 12.08 -8.18
N LYS A 7 17.86 11.22 -8.11
CA LYS A 7 19.26 11.63 -8.33
C LYS A 7 19.53 12.07 -9.77
N LYS A 8 18.87 11.46 -10.76
CA LYS A 8 19.00 11.82 -12.18
C LYS A 8 18.33 13.16 -12.50
N TYR A 9 17.24 13.50 -11.81
CA TYR A 9 16.47 14.73 -12.06
C TYR A 9 16.30 15.58 -10.78
N PRO A 10 17.40 16.07 -10.17
CA PRO A 10 17.36 16.71 -8.85
C PRO A 10 16.61 18.04 -8.83
N ASN A 11 16.49 18.70 -9.98
CA ASN A 11 15.87 20.02 -10.11
C ASN A 11 14.45 19.99 -10.70
N GLN A 12 13.90 18.81 -10.98
CA GLN A 12 12.58 18.67 -11.61
C GLN A 12 11.54 18.11 -10.63
N GLY A 13 10.31 18.60 -10.74
CA GLY A 13 9.19 18.08 -9.95
C GLY A 13 9.32 18.32 -8.45
N ASN A 14 8.91 17.34 -7.65
CA ASN A 14 8.91 17.44 -6.19
C ASN A 14 10.33 17.23 -5.62
N LYS A 15 11.02 18.33 -5.31
CA LYS A 15 12.39 18.33 -4.78
C LYS A 15 12.50 17.80 -3.35
N VAL A 16 11.41 17.74 -2.59
CA VAL A 16 11.42 17.29 -1.19
C VAL A 16 11.10 15.80 -1.03
N LEU A 17 10.83 15.09 -2.14
CA LEU A 17 10.37 13.70 -2.11
C LEU A 17 11.36 12.75 -1.41
N ASN A 18 12.66 13.06 -1.44
CA ASN A 18 13.72 12.31 -0.77
C ASN A 18 14.33 13.06 0.43
N GLY A 19 13.63 14.07 0.98
CA GLY A 19 14.09 14.87 2.12
C GLY A 19 15.07 15.98 1.73
N ARG A 20 15.11 17.05 2.55
CA ARG A 20 15.95 18.24 2.34
C ARG A 20 17.23 18.24 3.16
N ASN A 21 17.22 17.54 4.29
CA ASN A 21 18.31 17.49 5.26
C ASN A 21 18.46 16.07 5.82
N PRO A 22 19.59 15.74 6.49
CA PRO A 22 19.83 14.39 7.00
C PRO A 22 18.74 13.87 7.94
N SER A 23 18.10 14.73 8.74
CA SER A 23 17.03 14.33 9.66
C SER A 23 15.77 13.90 8.92
N GLU A 24 15.34 14.68 7.92
CA GLU A 24 14.22 14.31 7.04
C GLU A 24 14.51 13.03 6.28
N ILE A 25 15.72 12.88 5.74
CA ILE A 25 16.14 11.66 5.03
C ILE A 25 16.03 10.45 5.95
N ALA A 26 16.52 10.55 7.19
CA ALA A 26 16.45 9.45 8.16
C ALA A 26 14.99 9.09 8.53
N SER A 27 14.12 10.10 8.68
CA SER A 27 12.68 9.88 8.91
C SER A 27 12.02 9.15 7.74
N ILE A 28 12.30 9.59 6.51
CA ILE A 28 11.82 8.94 5.28
C ILE A 28 12.34 7.50 5.19
N ASP A 29 13.64 7.29 5.41
CA ASP A 29 14.29 5.97 5.35
C ASP A 29 13.65 4.99 6.33
N LYS A 30 13.32 5.45 7.55
CA LYS A 30 12.61 4.63 8.53
C LYS A 30 11.27 4.14 7.99
N TRP A 31 10.44 5.03 7.44
CA TRP A 31 9.11 4.65 6.95
C TRP A 31 9.14 3.87 5.65
N VAL A 32 10.08 4.18 4.75
CA VAL A 32 10.38 3.35 3.58
C VAL A 32 10.79 1.95 4.02
N LYS A 33 11.60 1.82 5.07
CA LYS A 33 12.01 0.50 5.55
C LYS A 33 10.85 -0.27 6.17
N ILE A 34 9.99 0.39 6.96
CA ILE A 34 8.76 -0.20 7.47
C ILE A 34 7.88 -0.66 6.32
N GLU A 35 7.74 0.14 5.27
CA GLU A 35 6.98 -0.23 4.08
C GLU A 35 7.54 -1.52 3.45
N GLU A 36 8.83 -1.54 3.14
CA GLU A 36 9.51 -2.66 2.48
C GLU A 36 9.47 -3.97 3.28
N VAL A 37 9.61 -3.91 4.61
CA VAL A 37 9.76 -5.13 5.44
C VAL A 37 8.50 -5.55 6.17
N THR A 38 7.45 -4.73 6.18
CA THR A 38 6.19 -5.05 6.85
C THR A 38 4.97 -4.79 5.99
N PHE A 39 4.77 -3.55 5.51
CA PHE A 39 3.57 -3.20 4.77
C PHE A 39 3.46 -3.97 3.45
N ASP A 40 4.52 -3.95 2.63
CA ASP A 40 4.53 -4.64 1.33
C ASP A 40 4.36 -6.16 1.48
N PRO A 41 5.10 -6.86 2.37
CA PRO A 41 4.86 -8.28 2.61
C PRO A 41 3.43 -8.61 3.09
N PHE A 42 2.90 -7.85 4.06
CA PHE A 42 1.54 -8.10 4.59
C PHE A 42 0.47 -7.85 3.54
N THR A 43 0.59 -6.76 2.78
CA THR A 43 -0.38 -6.43 1.73
C THR A 43 -0.26 -7.38 0.54
N THR A 44 0.94 -7.74 0.11
CA THR A 44 1.15 -8.73 -0.97
C THR A 44 0.56 -10.08 -0.57
N HIS A 45 0.83 -10.56 0.65
CA HIS A 45 0.26 -11.82 1.14
C HIS A 45 -1.28 -11.80 1.13
N LEU A 46 -1.88 -10.70 1.64
CA LEU A 46 -3.33 -10.53 1.64
C LEU A 46 -3.93 -10.49 0.23
N ILE A 47 -3.26 -9.81 -0.71
CA ILE A 47 -3.66 -9.73 -2.12
C ILE A 47 -3.58 -11.11 -2.79
N ASP A 48 -2.51 -11.87 -2.53
CA ASP A 48 -2.31 -13.20 -3.10
C ASP A 48 -3.36 -14.19 -2.59
N LEU A 49 -3.60 -14.22 -1.27
CA LEU A 49 -4.72 -15.00 -0.71
C LEU A 49 -6.03 -14.62 -1.40
N GLN A 50 -6.30 -13.32 -1.55
CA GLN A 50 -7.54 -12.88 -2.17
C GLN A 50 -7.66 -13.25 -3.66
N ARG A 51 -6.57 -13.25 -4.44
CA ARG A 51 -6.61 -13.62 -5.86
C ARG A 51 -6.71 -15.12 -6.06
N LEU A 52 -6.02 -15.90 -5.23
CA LEU A 52 -5.92 -17.34 -5.38
C LEU A 52 -7.19 -18.05 -4.89
N LEU A 53 -7.82 -17.58 -3.82
CA LEU A 53 -9.00 -18.22 -3.24
C LEU A 53 -10.22 -18.32 -4.18
N PRO A 54 -10.56 -17.31 -5.01
CA PRO A 54 -11.62 -17.42 -6.02
C PRO A 54 -11.24 -18.33 -7.19
N MET A 55 -9.97 -18.33 -7.63
CA MET A 55 -9.53 -19.18 -8.75
C MET A 55 -9.60 -20.67 -8.40
N ARG A 56 -9.27 -21.03 -7.16
CA ARG A 56 -9.43 -22.40 -6.62
C ARG A 56 -10.87 -22.92 -6.57
N LYS A 57 -11.86 -22.03 -6.66
CA LYS A 57 -13.28 -22.42 -6.69
C LYS A 57 -13.78 -22.70 -8.11
N ALA A 58 -13.10 -22.15 -9.12
CA ALA A 58 -13.55 -22.17 -10.51
C ALA A 58 -13.02 -23.38 -11.31
N ASP A 59 -11.87 -23.95 -10.92
CA ASP A 59 -11.23 -25.05 -11.65
C ASP A 59 -11.79 -26.44 -11.34
N GLY A 60 -12.68 -26.59 -10.34
CA GLY A 60 -13.25 -27.87 -9.94
C GLY A 60 -12.20 -28.91 -9.50
N PHE A 61 -10.93 -28.51 -9.43
CA PHE A 61 -9.79 -29.38 -9.23
C PHE A 61 -9.32 -29.19 -7.78
N GLN A 62 -10.02 -29.89 -6.89
CA GLN A 62 -9.56 -30.16 -5.53
C GLN A 62 -8.25 -30.97 -5.60
N ARG A 63 -7.11 -30.36 -5.95
CA ARG A 63 -5.85 -31.09 -5.99
C ARG A 63 -4.65 -30.26 -5.56
N SER A 64 -4.02 -30.79 -4.51
CA SER A 64 -2.61 -30.67 -4.13
C SER A 64 -2.19 -29.59 -3.13
N ILE A 65 -3.10 -28.83 -2.55
CA ILE A 65 -2.86 -28.23 -1.23
C ILE A 65 -4.15 -28.44 -0.46
N SER A 66 -4.15 -29.38 0.48
CA SER A 66 -5.29 -29.72 1.35
C SER A 66 -5.53 -28.63 2.39
N ILE A 67 -5.65 -27.37 1.98
CA ILE A 67 -6.12 -26.30 2.86
C ILE A 67 -7.64 -26.28 2.74
N GLY A 68 -8.34 -26.66 3.81
CA GLY A 68 -9.80 -26.64 3.86
C GLY A 68 -10.34 -25.21 3.84
N ARG A 69 -11.60 -25.02 3.41
CA ARG A 69 -12.27 -23.69 3.40
C ARG A 69 -12.20 -22.94 4.75
N LYS A 70 -12.14 -23.69 5.86
CA LYS A 70 -11.99 -23.13 7.21
C LYS A 70 -10.61 -22.51 7.39
N GLU A 71 -9.56 -23.25 7.03
CA GLU A 71 -8.17 -22.81 7.11
C GLU A 71 -7.91 -21.62 6.16
N GLU A 72 -8.51 -21.61 4.97
CA GLU A 72 -8.45 -20.46 4.04
C GLU A 72 -9.00 -19.18 4.68
N LYS A 73 -10.14 -19.28 5.37
CA LYS A 73 -10.75 -18.15 6.08
C LYS A 73 -9.90 -17.70 7.27
N GLU A 74 -9.30 -18.64 7.99
CA GLU A 74 -8.40 -18.35 9.11
C GLU A 74 -7.14 -17.62 8.63
N MET A 75 -6.52 -18.07 7.53
CA MET A 75 -5.37 -17.38 6.92
C MET A 75 -5.71 -15.95 6.50
N LEU A 76 -6.86 -15.74 5.87
CA LEU A 76 -7.31 -14.40 5.48
C LEU A 76 -7.53 -13.50 6.70
N THR A 77 -8.20 -14.03 7.73
CA THR A 77 -8.45 -13.29 8.97
C THR A 77 -7.14 -12.90 9.65
N GLN A 78 -6.18 -13.83 9.72
CA GLN A 78 -4.87 -13.56 10.30
C GLN A 78 -4.12 -12.46 9.52
N ALA A 79 -4.10 -12.53 8.19
CA ALA A 79 -3.47 -11.52 7.35
C ALA A 79 -4.11 -10.13 7.53
N GLU A 80 -5.45 -10.08 7.61
CA GLU A 80 -6.20 -8.85 7.90
C GLU A 80 -5.86 -8.28 9.30
N GLU A 81 -5.71 -9.12 10.31
CA GLU A 81 -5.33 -8.71 11.67
C GLU A 81 -3.89 -8.19 11.77
N GLU A 82 -2.95 -8.83 11.07
CA GLU A 82 -1.54 -8.39 11.03
C GLU A 82 -1.42 -7.02 10.36
N LEU A 83 -2.06 -6.84 9.20
CA LEU A 83 -2.13 -5.54 8.54
C LEU A 83 -2.89 -4.51 9.40
N GLY A 84 -3.98 -4.91 10.05
CA GLY A 84 -4.75 -4.06 10.95
C GLY A 84 -3.88 -3.49 12.09
N ARG A 85 -3.10 -4.33 12.77
CA ARG A 85 -2.17 -3.90 13.82
C ARG A 85 -1.11 -2.94 13.31
N LEU A 86 -0.60 -3.14 12.09
CA LEU A 86 0.33 -2.20 11.46
C LEU A 86 -0.36 -0.85 11.20
N LEU A 87 -1.58 -0.87 10.66
CA LEU A 87 -2.37 0.34 10.39
C LEU A 87 -2.77 1.08 11.67
N ASP A 88 -2.90 0.42 12.82
CA ASP A 88 -3.09 1.09 14.11
C ASP A 88 -1.86 1.92 14.54
N ASN A 89 -0.66 1.46 14.17
CA ASN A 89 0.55 2.26 14.38
C ASN A 89 0.62 3.45 13.41
N TYR A 90 0.14 3.26 12.17
CA TYR A 90 0.03 4.33 11.19
C TYR A 90 -0.98 5.38 11.67
N GLU A 91 -2.11 4.97 12.20
CA GLU A 91 -3.13 5.86 12.76
C GLU A 91 -2.53 6.77 13.86
N LYS A 92 -1.73 6.21 14.76
CA LYS A 92 -1.03 6.99 15.80
C LYS A 92 0.01 7.96 15.22
N GLN A 93 0.71 7.57 14.16
CA GLN A 93 1.66 8.45 13.49
C GLN A 93 0.93 9.59 12.75
N LEU A 94 -0.09 9.24 11.98
CA LEU A 94 -0.83 10.16 11.12
C LEU A 94 -1.73 11.11 11.91
N LYS A 95 -2.01 10.78 13.18
CA LYS A 95 -2.58 11.74 14.14
C LYS A 95 -1.63 12.90 14.44
N LYS A 96 -0.31 12.69 14.35
CA LYS A 96 0.71 13.70 14.67
C LYS A 96 1.09 14.57 13.46
N SER A 97 0.95 14.03 12.25
CA SER A 97 1.39 14.69 11.02
C SER A 97 0.62 14.12 9.82
N PRO A 98 0.32 14.92 8.78
CA PRO A 98 -0.50 14.47 7.65
C PRO A 98 0.13 13.38 6.77
N TYR A 99 1.45 13.19 6.83
CA TYR A 99 2.17 12.15 6.09
C TYR A 99 3.08 11.35 7.02
N LEU A 100 3.52 10.18 6.58
CA LEU A 100 4.24 9.23 7.44
C LEU A 100 5.54 9.83 7.98
N ALA A 101 6.31 10.49 7.12
CA ALA A 101 7.62 11.04 7.47
C ALA A 101 7.59 12.48 8.00
N GLY A 102 6.43 13.13 8.05
CA GLY A 102 6.29 14.53 8.47
C GLY A 102 5.22 15.28 7.66
N ASP A 103 5.34 16.60 7.56
CA ASP A 103 4.25 17.45 7.05
C ASP A 103 4.16 17.52 5.52
N VAL A 104 5.03 16.81 4.81
CA VAL A 104 5.09 16.81 3.34
C VAL A 104 5.07 15.40 2.79
N PHE A 105 4.47 15.24 1.61
CA PHE A 105 4.45 13.98 0.86
C PHE A 105 5.86 13.60 0.39
N THR A 106 6.29 12.37 0.71
CA THR A 106 7.64 11.86 0.41
C THR A 106 7.61 10.47 -0.23
N LEU A 107 8.78 9.89 -0.50
CA LEU A 107 8.90 8.48 -0.88
C LEU A 107 8.27 7.53 0.13
N ALA A 108 8.27 7.91 1.42
CA ALA A 108 7.65 7.11 2.47
C ALA A 108 6.17 6.88 2.21
N ASP A 109 5.46 7.83 1.60
CA ASP A 109 4.02 7.70 1.30
C ASP A 109 3.78 7.18 -0.12
N LEU A 110 4.69 7.49 -1.04
CA LEU A 110 4.58 7.09 -2.44
C LEU A 110 4.59 5.58 -2.61
N TYR A 111 5.42 4.87 -1.85
CA TYR A 111 5.55 3.41 -1.99
C TYR A 111 4.29 2.65 -1.58
N HIS A 112 3.45 3.19 -0.69
CA HIS A 112 2.18 2.55 -0.32
C HIS A 112 1.10 2.60 -1.39
N LEU A 113 1.22 3.48 -2.40
CA LEU A 113 0.17 3.74 -3.38
C LEU A 113 -0.30 2.47 -4.13
N PRO A 114 0.59 1.63 -4.70
CA PRO A 114 0.15 0.51 -5.54
C PRO A 114 -0.67 -0.55 -4.80
N ASN A 115 -0.16 -1.07 -3.67
CA ASN A 115 -0.86 -2.13 -2.93
C ASN A 115 -2.11 -1.59 -2.24
N THR A 116 -2.05 -0.38 -1.68
CA THR A 116 -3.24 0.25 -1.06
C THR A 116 -4.32 0.50 -2.11
N GLN A 117 -3.97 0.92 -3.33
CA GLN A 117 -4.95 1.11 -4.40
C GLN A 117 -5.70 -0.18 -4.73
N TYR A 118 -4.99 -1.30 -4.80
CA TYR A 118 -5.63 -2.60 -5.03
C TYR A 118 -6.54 -2.98 -3.86
N LEU A 119 -6.05 -2.91 -2.62
CA LEU A 119 -6.86 -3.26 -1.43
C LEU A 119 -8.09 -2.36 -1.29
N MET A 120 -7.96 -1.07 -1.62
CA MET A 120 -9.08 -0.12 -1.62
C MET A 120 -10.10 -0.40 -2.72
N SER A 121 -9.72 -1.08 -3.82
CA SER A 121 -10.67 -1.51 -4.86
C SER A 121 -11.52 -2.70 -4.44
N VAL A 122 -11.13 -3.38 -3.37
CA VAL A 122 -11.85 -4.53 -2.80
C VAL A 122 -12.69 -4.06 -1.60
N PRO A 123 -14.04 -4.15 -1.66
CA PRO A 123 -14.90 -3.63 -0.59
C PRO A 123 -14.64 -4.22 0.81
N SER A 124 -14.28 -5.51 0.90
CA SER A 124 -13.97 -6.14 2.20
C SER A 124 -12.68 -5.61 2.82
N GLN A 125 -11.67 -5.30 2.01
CA GLN A 125 -10.36 -4.85 2.47
C GLN A 125 -10.28 -3.33 2.66
N ALA A 126 -11.06 -2.57 1.89
CA ALA A 126 -11.14 -1.11 2.03
C ALA A 126 -11.49 -0.67 3.46
N LYS A 127 -12.20 -1.50 4.23
CA LYS A 127 -12.52 -1.24 5.64
C LYS A 127 -11.29 -1.18 6.54
N LEU A 128 -10.20 -1.88 6.21
CA LEU A 128 -8.94 -1.82 6.98
C LEU A 128 -8.35 -0.40 6.95
N PHE A 129 -8.53 0.33 5.85
CA PHE A 129 -8.04 1.70 5.75
C PHE A 129 -9.10 2.73 6.17
N THR A 130 -10.34 2.53 5.74
CA THR A 130 -11.41 3.53 5.93
C THR A 130 -12.00 3.59 7.34
N SER A 131 -11.80 2.55 8.17
CA SER A 131 -12.21 2.54 9.58
C SER A 131 -11.31 3.38 10.50
N ARG A 132 -10.15 3.80 10.01
CA ARG A 132 -9.14 4.57 10.74
C ARG A 132 -9.12 6.00 10.20
N GLU A 133 -9.46 6.99 11.03
CA GLU A 133 -9.72 8.35 10.57
C GLU A 133 -8.48 8.98 9.89
N ASN A 134 -7.32 8.91 10.54
CA ASN A 134 -6.11 9.55 10.04
C ASN A 134 -5.50 8.77 8.87
N VAL A 135 -5.54 7.42 8.91
CA VAL A 135 -5.16 6.58 7.76
C VAL A 135 -6.05 6.88 6.55
N ARG A 136 -7.36 7.01 6.73
CA ARG A 136 -8.28 7.35 5.65
C ARG A 136 -7.94 8.73 5.05
N LYS A 137 -7.77 9.75 5.89
CA LYS A 137 -7.39 11.10 5.43
C LYS A 137 -6.07 11.10 4.66
N TRP A 138 -5.08 10.38 5.17
CA TRP A 138 -3.79 10.19 4.51
C TRP A 138 -3.96 9.51 3.15
N TRP A 139 -4.70 8.40 3.08
CA TRP A 139 -4.98 7.71 1.83
C TRP A 139 -5.65 8.62 0.81
N ASP A 140 -6.70 9.34 1.21
CA ASP A 140 -7.42 10.28 0.35
C ASP A 140 -6.47 11.38 -0.17
N ALA A 141 -5.56 11.86 0.67
CA ALA A 141 -4.57 12.87 0.29
C ALA A 141 -3.53 12.34 -0.72
N ILE A 142 -3.00 11.12 -0.53
CA ILE A 142 -1.95 10.59 -1.42
C ILE A 142 -2.51 10.04 -2.74
N SER A 143 -3.69 9.42 -2.70
CA SER A 143 -4.33 8.82 -3.87
C SER A 143 -5.00 9.85 -4.77
N SER A 144 -5.38 11.02 -4.25
CA SER A 144 -5.99 12.09 -5.05
C SER A 144 -4.99 12.88 -5.90
N ARG A 145 -3.68 12.65 -5.74
CA ARG A 145 -2.61 13.36 -6.46
C ARG A 145 -2.72 13.12 -7.97
N ALA A 146 -2.58 14.19 -8.75
CA ALA A 146 -2.69 14.13 -10.21
C ALA A 146 -1.70 13.12 -10.84
N SER A 147 -0.49 13.01 -10.30
CA SER A 147 0.50 12.03 -10.73
C SER A 147 0.03 10.59 -10.54
N TRP A 148 -0.66 10.29 -9.43
CA TRP A 148 -1.18 8.95 -9.17
C TRP A 148 -2.39 8.65 -10.06
N LYS A 149 -3.34 9.59 -10.16
CA LYS A 149 -4.47 9.47 -11.09
C LYS A 149 -4.01 9.19 -12.51
N LYS A 150 -2.91 9.80 -12.95
CA LYS A 150 -2.33 9.53 -14.27
C LYS A 150 -1.87 8.08 -14.45
N VAL A 151 -1.25 7.49 -13.41
CA VAL A 151 -0.88 6.06 -13.42
C VAL A 151 -2.13 5.19 -13.57
N LEU A 152 -3.21 5.48 -12.83
CA LEU A 152 -4.46 4.73 -12.94
C LEU A 152 -5.09 4.83 -14.33
N GLU A 153 -5.10 6.02 -14.94
CA GLU A 153 -5.55 6.19 -16.33
C GLU A 153 -4.74 5.33 -17.30
N MET A 154 -3.41 5.29 -17.14
CA MET A 154 -2.52 4.51 -17.99
C MET A 154 -2.78 3.00 -17.82
N GLN A 155 -2.95 2.53 -16.60
CA GLN A 155 -3.30 1.13 -16.31
C GLN A 155 -4.64 0.74 -16.94
N GLN A 156 -5.67 1.58 -16.80
CA GLN A 156 -6.98 1.32 -17.43
C GLN A 156 -6.92 1.33 -18.95
N LYS A 157 -6.03 2.12 -19.56
CA LYS A 157 -5.83 2.10 -21.02
C LYS A 157 -5.12 0.82 -21.46
N PHE A 158 -4.11 0.39 -20.72
CA PHE A 158 -3.39 -0.86 -20.98
C PHE A 158 -4.36 -2.05 -20.94
N LEU A 159 -5.16 -2.18 -19.88
CA LEU A 159 -6.13 -3.28 -19.71
C LEU A 159 -7.30 -3.28 -20.70
N ARG A 160 -7.53 -2.19 -21.45
CA ARG A 160 -8.61 -2.09 -22.47
C ARG A 160 -8.10 -2.35 -23.89
N ASN A 161 -6.79 -2.38 -24.07
CA ASN A 161 -6.14 -2.55 -25.38
C ASN A 161 -5.58 -3.97 -25.56
N GLU A 162 -5.93 -4.90 -24.66
CA GLU A 162 -5.77 -6.36 -24.76
C GLU A 162 -7.17 -7.00 -24.84
#